data_AF-A0A8B3RW17-F1
#
_entry.id   AF-A0A8B3RW17-F1
#
_cell.length_a   1.000
_cell.length_b   1.000
_cell.length_c   1.000
_cell.angle_alpha   90.00
_cell.angle_beta   90.00
_cell.angle_gamma   90.00
#
_symmetry.space_group_name_H-M   'P 1'
#
loop_
_entity.id
_entity.type
_entity.pdbx_description
1 polymer ?
#
loop_
_entity_poly.entity_id
_entity_poly.type
_entity_poly.pdbx_seq_one_letter_code
_entity_poly.pdbx_strand_id
1 'polypeptide(L)'
;MTDATAFLETFFKLYPTATEKELAYYVAGNALEPINGDYLYSELINPIFTQDGENVKVSVSVKFLDNQTKATQISQFELVLHKDSNWKIIG
;
A
#
# COMPACT_ATOMS: atom_id res chain seq x y z
N MET A 1 1.42 15.14 -5.12
CA MET A 1 0.63 13.91 -4.84
C MET A 1 0.91 12.78 -5.83
N THR A 2 1.16 13.05 -7.11
CA THR A 2 1.53 12.04 -8.13
C THR A 2 2.62 11.07 -7.66
N ASP A 3 3.61 11.57 -6.93
CA ASP A 3 4.70 10.77 -6.37
C ASP A 3 4.25 9.79 -5.26
N ALA A 4 3.37 10.22 -4.35
CA ALA A 4 2.81 9.35 -3.32
C ALA A 4 1.87 8.28 -3.92
N THR A 5 1.11 8.64 -4.96
CA THR A 5 0.29 7.69 -5.72
C THR A 5 1.16 6.64 -6.41
N ALA A 6 2.22 7.05 -7.12
CA ALA A 6 3.14 6.12 -7.77
C ALA A 6 3.85 5.19 -6.78
N PHE A 7 4.20 5.70 -5.60
CA PHE A 7 4.70 4.89 -4.49
C PHE A 7 3.69 3.83 -4.07
N LEU A 8 2.43 4.20 -3.81
CA LEU A 8 1.39 3.25 -3.39
C LEU A 8 1.09 2.21 -4.47
N GLU A 9 1.02 2.59 -5.74
CA GLU A 9 0.85 1.64 -6.85
C GLU A 9 2.00 0.63 -6.93
N THR A 10 3.24 1.10 -6.72
CA THR A 10 4.42 0.24 -6.70
C THR A 10 4.39 -0.69 -5.50
N PHE A 11 4.08 -0.15 -4.32
CA PHE A 11 3.96 -0.90 -3.08
C PHE A 11 2.89 -1.99 -3.19
N PHE A 12 1.68 -1.67 -3.62
CA PHE A 12 0.58 -2.63 -3.68
C PHE A 12 0.72 -3.69 -4.79
N LYS A 13 1.56 -3.46 -5.81
CA LYS A 13 1.98 -4.53 -6.74
C LYS A 13 2.87 -5.57 -6.06
N LEU A 14 3.69 -5.15 -5.11
CA LEU A 14 4.61 -6.02 -4.36
C LEU A 14 3.92 -6.68 -3.15
N TYR A 15 3.09 -5.90 -2.43
CA TYR A 15 2.57 -6.23 -1.09
C TYR A 15 1.96 -7.62 -0.93
N PRO A 16 1.13 -8.14 -1.87
CA PRO A 16 0.47 -9.42 -1.65
C PRO A 16 1.40 -10.61 -1.44
N THR A 17 2.57 -10.58 -2.09
CA THR A 17 3.55 -11.67 -2.09
C THR A 17 4.85 -11.31 -1.38
N ALA A 18 4.94 -10.11 -0.82
CA ALA A 18 6.17 -9.60 -0.21
C ALA A 18 6.52 -10.35 1.06
N THR A 19 7.79 -10.76 1.18
CA THR A 19 8.35 -11.24 2.44
C THR A 19 8.54 -10.09 3.43
N GLU A 20 8.65 -10.37 4.73
CA GLU A 20 8.97 -9.35 5.75
C GLU A 20 10.22 -8.54 5.40
N LYS A 21 11.24 -9.20 4.84
CA LYS A 21 12.48 -8.55 4.41
C LYS A 21 12.24 -7.55 3.27
N GLU A 22 11.39 -7.88 2.32
CA GLU A 22 11.04 -6.98 1.21
C GLU A 22 10.14 -5.83 1.71
N LEU A 23 9.22 -6.11 2.63
CA LEU A 23 8.38 -5.08 3.24
C LEU A 23 9.17 -4.06 4.05
N ALA A 24 10.25 -4.46 4.72
CA ALA A 24 11.07 -3.54 5.53
C ALA A 24 11.66 -2.34 4.76
N TYR A 25 11.69 -2.39 3.42
CA TYR A 25 12.09 -1.25 2.59
C TYR A 25 10.98 -0.20 2.44
N TYR A 26 9.72 -0.61 2.55
CA TYR A 26 8.52 0.21 2.31
C TYR A 26 7.73 0.54 3.58
N VAL A 27 7.81 -0.33 4.59
CA VAL A 27 6.99 -0.29 5.82
C VAL A 27 7.92 -0.17 7.03
N ALA A 28 7.64 0.79 7.90
CA ALA A 28 8.34 0.96 9.16
C ALA A 28 7.53 0.39 10.33
N GLY A 29 8.22 -0.14 11.33
CA GLY A 29 7.60 -0.53 12.61
C GLY A 29 6.48 -1.57 12.50
N ASN A 30 6.47 -2.41 11.46
CA ASN A 30 5.40 -3.36 11.16
C ASN A 30 4.01 -2.72 11.02
N ALA A 31 3.92 -1.47 10.53
CA ALA A 31 2.66 -0.79 10.27
C ALA A 31 1.71 -1.59 9.35
N LEU A 32 2.27 -2.45 8.50
CA LEU A 32 1.54 -3.45 7.72
C LEU A 32 2.25 -4.80 7.81
N GLU A 33 1.48 -5.84 8.12
CA GLU A 33 1.96 -7.23 8.11
C GLU A 33 1.86 -7.83 6.70
N PRO A 34 2.71 -8.82 6.35
CA PRO A 34 2.54 -9.59 5.12
C PRO A 34 1.17 -10.28 5.09
N ILE A 35 0.47 -10.18 3.96
CA ILE A 35 -0.81 -10.88 3.76
C ILE A 35 -0.67 -12.27 3.13
N ASN A 36 0.48 -12.55 2.51
CA ASN A 36 0.81 -13.82 1.86
C ASN A 36 -0.32 -14.36 0.95
N GLY A 37 -0.92 -13.46 0.16
CA GLY A 37 -2.01 -13.77 -0.75
C GLY A 37 -1.54 -13.88 -2.19
N ASP A 38 -2.07 -14.85 -2.93
CA ASP A 38 -1.87 -14.97 -4.39
C ASP A 38 -2.80 -13.99 -5.12
N TYR A 39 -2.55 -12.70 -4.89
CA TYR A 39 -3.33 -11.60 -5.44
C TYR A 39 -2.51 -10.82 -6.45
N LEU A 40 -3.17 -10.43 -7.55
CA LEU A 40 -2.64 -9.50 -8.53
C LEU A 40 -3.23 -8.12 -8.28
N TYR A 41 -2.36 -7.12 -8.12
CA TYR A 41 -2.79 -5.72 -8.06
C TYR A 41 -3.53 -5.30 -9.33
N SER A 42 -4.69 -4.66 -9.16
CA SER A 42 -5.46 -4.07 -10.25
C SER A 42 -5.37 -2.55 -10.25
N GLU A 43 -5.84 -1.90 -9.18
CA GLU A 43 -5.93 -0.43 -9.11
C GLU A 43 -6.08 0.09 -7.68
N LEU A 44 -5.71 1.35 -7.46
CA LEU A 44 -6.15 2.16 -6.33
C LEU A 44 -7.52 2.78 -6.67
N ILE A 45 -8.47 2.63 -5.77
CA ILE A 45 -9.82 3.18 -5.86
C ILE A 45 -9.93 4.35 -4.88
N ASN A 46 -10.26 5.52 -5.43
CA ASN A 46 -10.56 6.76 -4.69
C ASN A 46 -9.56 7.09 -3.56
N PRO A 47 -8.25 7.15 -3.82
CA PRO A 47 -7.30 7.53 -2.77
C PRO A 47 -7.52 8.99 -2.35
N ILE A 48 -7.68 9.22 -1.04
CA ILE A 48 -7.81 10.54 -0.42
C ILE A 48 -6.54 10.82 0.37
N PHE A 49 -5.81 11.87 0.00
CA PHE A 49 -4.57 12.29 0.64
C PHE A 49 -4.81 13.54 1.49
N THR A 50 -4.48 13.46 2.78
CA THR A 50 -4.62 14.58 3.72
C THR A 50 -3.26 14.88 4.34
N GLN A 51 -2.79 16.12 4.22
CA GLN A 51 -1.56 16.56 4.87
C GLN A 51 -1.74 16.57 6.39
N ASP A 52 -0.80 15.97 7.13
CA ASP A 52 -0.79 15.92 8.60
C ASP A 52 0.62 16.21 9.13
N GLY A 53 0.94 17.49 9.30
CA GLY A 53 2.29 17.94 9.62
C GLY A 53 3.27 17.61 8.49
N GLU A 54 4.31 16.82 8.79
CA GLU A 54 5.28 16.32 7.80
C GLU A 54 4.83 15.02 7.11
N ASN A 55 3.71 14.44 7.56
CA ASN A 55 3.18 13.18 7.06
C ASN A 55 1.98 13.41 6.13
N VAL A 56 1.57 12.35 5.46
CA VAL A 56 0.34 12.31 4.66
C VAL A 56 -0.52 11.14 5.12
N LYS A 57 -1.71 11.43 5.61
CA LYS A 57 -2.76 10.42 5.86
C LYS A 57 -3.41 10.04 4.54
N VAL A 58 -3.60 8.75 4.32
CA VAL A 58 -4.19 8.20 3.09
C VAL A 58 -5.31 7.25 3.46
N SER A 59 -6.52 7.58 3.00
CA SER A 59 -7.63 6.63 2.94
C SER A 59 -7.72 6.12 1.51
N VAL A 60 -7.60 4.81 1.30
CA VAL A 60 -7.61 4.23 -0.04
C VAL A 60 -8.23 2.84 -0.04
N SER A 61 -9.01 2.54 -1.08
CA SER A 61 -9.40 1.17 -1.39
C SER A 61 -8.46 0.62 -2.46
N VAL A 62 -8.02 -0.63 -2.33
CA VAL A 62 -7.18 -1.30 -3.31
C VAL A 62 -7.93 -2.49 -3.85
N LYS A 63 -7.99 -2.58 -5.16
CA LYS A 63 -8.60 -3.70 -5.85
C LYS A 63 -7.52 -4.70 -6.24
N PHE A 64 -7.77 -5.93 -5.86
CA PHE A 64 -6.98 -7.09 -6.22
C PHE A 64 -7.81 -8.08 -7.03
N LEU A 65 -7.13 -8.85 -7.87
CA LEU A 65 -7.67 -10.05 -8.49
C LEU A 65 -7.06 -11.26 -7.79
N ASP A 66 -7.90 -12.10 -7.19
CA ASP A 66 -7.47 -13.41 -6.70
C ASP A 66 -7.04 -14.28 -7.87
N ASN A 67 -5.78 -14.68 -7.88
CA ASN A 67 -5.19 -15.35 -9.03
C ASN A 67 -5.71 -16.79 -9.18
N GLN A 68 -6.25 -17.39 -8.12
CA GLN A 68 -6.79 -18.75 -8.15
C GLN A 68 -8.25 -18.75 -8.62
N THR A 69 -9.08 -17.94 -7.98
CA THR A 69 -10.54 -17.92 -8.18
C THR A 69 -10.98 -16.93 -9.25
N LYS A 70 -10.09 -16.01 -9.65
CA LYS A 70 -10.39 -14.85 -10.51
C LYS A 70 -11.44 -13.90 -9.94
N ALA A 71 -11.73 -14.01 -8.64
CA ALA A 71 -12.63 -13.10 -7.95
C ALA A 71 -11.96 -11.74 -7.75
N THR A 72 -12.76 -10.67 -7.86
CA THR A 72 -12.32 -9.35 -7.41
C THR A 72 -12.39 -9.28 -5.89
N GLN A 73 -11.30 -8.85 -5.28
CA GLN A 73 -11.22 -8.52 -3.88
C GLN A 73 -10.99 -7.00 -3.77
N ILE A 74 -11.65 -6.35 -2.81
CA ILE A 74 -11.37 -4.94 -2.47
C ILE A 74 -10.98 -4.86 -0.99
N SER A 75 -9.78 -4.36 -0.71
CA SER A 75 -9.27 -4.09 0.63
C SER A 75 -9.22 -2.59 0.89
N GLN A 76 -9.67 -2.15 2.06
CA GLN A 76 -9.55 -0.76 2.49
C GLN A 76 -8.34 -0.58 3.41
N PHE A 77 -7.63 0.52 3.25
CA PHE A 77 -6.48 0.88 4.07
C PHE A 77 -6.59 2.34 4.51
N GLU A 78 -6.26 2.56 5.79
CA GLU A 78 -5.90 3.85 6.34
C GLU A 78 -4.41 3.81 6.62
N LEU A 79 -3.64 4.69 5.96
CA LEU A 79 -2.18 4.70 6.02
C LEU A 79 -1.66 6.07 6.43
N VAL A 80 -0.50 6.09 7.04
CA VAL A 80 0.31 7.28 7.28
C VAL A 80 1.61 7.13 6.51
N LEU A 81 1.81 8.02 5.55
CA LEU A 81 3.02 8.08 4.75
C LEU A 81 3.96 9.15 5.30
N HIS A 82 5.24 8.82 5.37
CA HIS A 82 6.30 9.77 5.65
C HIS A 82 7.28 9.80 4.48
N LYS A 83 7.69 11.00 4.07
CA LYS A 83 8.72 11.19 3.06
C LYS A 83 9.94 11.83 3.68
N ASP A 84 10.97 11.02 3.87
CA ASP A 84 12.33 11.52 4.06
C ASP A 84 13.03 11.52 2.68
N SER A 85 14.01 10.65 2.45
CA SER A 85 14.60 10.46 1.10
C SER A 85 13.68 9.67 0.16
N ASN A 86 12.96 8.68 0.69
CA ASN A 86 11.97 7.86 -0.02
C ASN A 86 10.68 7.81 0.82
N TRP A 87 9.56 7.52 0.15
CA TRP A 87 8.29 7.28 0.84
C TRP A 87 8.34 5.98 1.64
N LYS A 88 7.73 5.99 2.84
CA LYS A 88 7.45 4.81 3.65
C LYS A 88 6.07 4.89 4.28
N ILE A 89 5.46 3.74 4.50
CA ILE A 89 4.28 3.55 5.34
C ILE A 89 4.76 3.41 6.78
N ILE A 90 4.28 4.27 7.67
CA ILE A 90 4.72 4.33 9.07
C ILE A 90 3.59 4.05 10.08
N GLY A 91 2.36 3.91 9.61
CA GLY A 91 1.16 3.66 10.41
C GLY A 91 -0.08 3.64 9.54
#